data_AF-A0A8S2RD81-F1
#
_entry.id   AF-A0A8S2RD81-F1
#
_cell.length_a   1.000
_cell.length_b   1.000
_cell.length_c   1.000
_cell.angle_alpha   90.00
_cell.angle_beta   90.00
_cell.angle_gamma   90.00
#
_symmetry.space_group_name_H-M   'P 1'
#
loop_
_entity.id
_entity.type
_entity.pdbx_description
1 polymer ?
#
loop_
_entity_poly.entity_id
_entity_poly.type
_entity_poly.pdbx_seq_one_letter_code
_entity_poly.pdbx_strand_id
1 'polypeptide(L)'
;MEYSHQFPNSIIGLRGWRIRDDLTWGVAGKYEMAYHIIESYFISEVYRVGIITANAAYLIRPSFFNTDIYADFNQVPNDIRHVDDIWLSGHASKRNIARYVVPSCCSHIDLTRTHALEEYLVKNKMSRWSANNRALQLFNRSWENYLWYRFNGENAPEYRSWRVLFYREWISLLLKLKFNVYFGSI
;
A
#
# COMPACT_ATOMS: atom_id res chain seq x y z
N MET A 1 2.59 -16.09 -7.00
CA MET A 1 2.17 -16.20 -8.41
C MET A 1 0.71 -16.58 -8.54
N GLU A 2 0.17 -17.47 -7.70
CA GLU A 2 -1.23 -17.91 -7.72
C GLU A 2 -2.26 -16.77 -7.80
N TYR A 3 -2.17 -15.75 -6.93
CA TYR A 3 -3.10 -14.62 -6.96
C TYR A 3 -3.07 -13.80 -8.27
N SER A 4 -1.94 -13.71 -8.97
CA SER A 4 -1.87 -13.01 -10.27
C SER A 4 -2.59 -13.76 -11.38
N HIS A 5 -2.78 -15.08 -11.24
CA HIS A 5 -3.62 -15.86 -12.13
C HIS A 5 -5.10 -15.74 -11.77
N GLN A 6 -5.43 -15.72 -10.47
CA GLN A 6 -6.81 -15.52 -10.00
C GLN A 6 -7.34 -14.11 -10.32
N PHE A 7 -6.47 -13.09 -10.30
CA PHE A 7 -6.82 -11.70 -10.58
C PHE A 7 -6.02 -11.14 -11.77
N PRO A 8 -6.29 -11.61 -13.01
CA PRO A 8 -5.43 -11.37 -14.18
C PRO A 8 -5.42 -9.91 -14.68
N ASN A 9 -6.29 -9.04 -14.16
CA ASN A 9 -6.38 -7.62 -14.50
C ASN A 9 -6.37 -6.75 -13.24
N SER A 10 -5.39 -6.97 -12.37
CA SER A 10 -5.27 -6.25 -11.11
C SER A 10 -3.83 -5.90 -10.76
N ILE A 11 -3.69 -4.94 -9.86
CA ILE A 11 -2.48 -4.69 -9.08
C ILE A 11 -2.60 -5.49 -7.78
N ILE A 12 -1.55 -6.21 -7.40
CA ILE A 12 -1.52 -6.97 -6.16
C ILE A 12 -0.38 -6.45 -5.30
N GLY A 13 -0.61 -6.25 -4.01
CA GLY A 13 0.42 -5.83 -3.07
C GLY A 13 0.26 -6.47 -1.71
N LEU A 14 1.20 -6.14 -0.82
CA LEU A 14 1.22 -6.66 0.55
C LEU A 14 0.79 -5.61 1.58
N ARG A 15 0.66 -4.35 1.16
CA ARG A 15 0.12 -3.26 1.97
C ARG A 15 -0.70 -2.33 1.10
N GLY A 16 -1.81 -1.87 1.63
CA GLY A 16 -2.72 -0.99 0.93
C GLY A 16 -3.47 -0.06 1.85
N TRP A 17 -4.04 0.97 1.27
CA TRP A 17 -4.77 2.02 1.95
C TRP A 17 -6.16 2.18 1.35
N ARG A 18 -7.13 2.44 2.21
CA ARG A 18 -8.42 2.98 1.81
C ARG A 18 -8.31 4.48 1.51
N ILE A 19 -9.27 5.04 0.78
CA ILE A 19 -9.26 6.47 0.44
C ILE A 19 -10.07 7.24 1.47
N ARG A 20 -9.52 8.28 2.10
CA ARG A 20 -10.33 9.19 2.92
C ARG A 20 -11.21 10.07 2.04
N ASP A 21 -12.38 10.39 2.56
CA ASP A 21 -13.34 11.27 1.89
C ASP A 21 -12.83 12.70 1.71
N ASP A 22 -12.04 13.18 2.66
CA ASP A 22 -11.33 14.46 2.60
C ASP A 22 -10.08 14.44 1.72
N LEU A 23 -9.76 13.31 1.08
CA LEU A 23 -8.59 13.12 0.22
C LEU A 23 -7.27 13.53 0.89
N THR A 24 -7.19 13.39 2.21
CA THR A 24 -5.99 13.68 2.99
C THR A 24 -5.16 12.42 3.20
N TRP A 25 -3.87 12.51 2.96
CA TRP A 25 -2.89 11.49 3.29
C TRP A 25 -2.55 11.54 4.78
N GLY A 26 -2.35 10.37 5.37
CA GLY A 26 -2.05 10.21 6.79
C GLY A 26 -3.23 9.63 7.57
N VAL A 27 -2.92 9.18 8.78
CA VAL A 27 -3.88 8.68 9.77
C VAL A 27 -3.64 9.43 11.07
N ALA A 28 -4.72 9.89 11.72
CA ALA A 28 -4.60 10.76 12.90
C ALA A 28 -4.43 9.98 14.21
N GLY A 29 -4.72 8.68 14.22
CA GLY A 29 -4.64 7.87 15.44
C GLY A 29 -4.55 6.36 15.20
N LYS A 30 -4.15 5.63 16.24
CA LYS A 30 -3.97 4.16 16.20
C LYS A 30 -5.23 3.42 15.76
N TYR A 31 -6.40 3.91 16.18
CA TYR A 31 -7.68 3.29 15.83
C TYR A 31 -7.98 3.41 14.33
N GLU A 32 -7.76 4.59 13.74
CA GLU A 32 -7.88 4.77 12.30
C GLU A 32 -6.87 3.89 11.56
N MET A 33 -5.61 3.90 12.03
CA MET A 33 -4.53 3.12 11.42
C MET A 33 -4.90 1.64 11.26
N ALA A 34 -5.55 1.04 12.26
CA ALA A 34 -5.91 -0.38 12.26
C ALA A 34 -6.87 -0.77 11.12
N TYR A 35 -7.71 0.15 10.65
CA TYR A 35 -8.76 -0.13 9.65
C TYR A 35 -8.56 0.60 8.33
N HIS A 36 -7.70 1.61 8.30
CA HIS A 36 -7.36 2.41 7.12
C HIS A 36 -6.15 1.79 6.40
N ILE A 37 -5.15 1.33 7.16
CA ILE A 37 -3.95 0.66 6.62
C ILE A 37 -4.17 -0.84 6.67
N ILE A 38 -4.16 -1.48 5.50
CA ILE A 38 -4.37 -2.91 5.36
C ILE A 38 -3.03 -3.57 5.08
N GLU A 39 -2.56 -4.39 6.02
CA GLU A 39 -1.33 -5.17 5.84
C GLU A 39 -1.66 -6.64 5.67
N SER A 40 -1.05 -7.25 4.66
CA SER A 40 -1.36 -8.63 4.28
C SER A 40 -1.05 -9.68 5.35
N TYR A 41 -0.14 -9.38 6.27
CA TYR A 41 0.15 -10.26 7.39
C TYR A 41 -0.99 -10.34 8.42
N PHE A 42 -1.80 -9.28 8.54
CA PHE A 42 -2.92 -9.21 9.49
C PHE A 42 -4.24 -9.74 8.93
N ILE A 43 -4.46 -9.73 7.61
CA ILE A 43 -5.72 -10.17 7.00
C ILE A 43 -5.74 -11.67 6.70
N SER A 44 -6.93 -12.28 6.74
CA SER A 44 -7.19 -13.68 6.36
C SER A 44 -7.76 -13.85 4.97
N GLU A 45 -8.20 -12.76 4.33
CA GLU A 45 -8.81 -12.77 3.00
C GLU A 45 -8.15 -11.79 2.02
N VAL A 46 -8.39 -11.98 0.72
CA VAL A 46 -7.98 -11.01 -0.30
C VAL A 46 -8.88 -9.78 -0.18
N TYR A 47 -8.29 -8.60 -0.05
CA TYR A 47 -9.03 -7.38 0.22
C TYR A 47 -8.77 -6.28 -0.81
N ARG A 48 -9.83 -5.65 -1.32
CA ARG A 48 -9.72 -4.58 -2.32
C ARG A 48 -9.44 -3.25 -1.64
N VAL A 49 -8.47 -2.51 -2.17
CA VAL A 49 -8.01 -1.22 -1.62
C VAL A 49 -8.01 -0.11 -2.66
N GLY A 50 -7.99 1.13 -2.19
CA GLY A 50 -7.87 2.31 -3.06
C GLY A 50 -6.44 2.51 -3.55
N ILE A 51 -5.45 2.30 -2.67
CA ILE A 51 -4.03 2.47 -2.97
C ILE A 51 -3.27 1.22 -2.55
N ILE A 52 -2.31 0.79 -3.39
CA ILE A 52 -1.29 -0.19 -3.00
C ILE A 52 -0.01 0.58 -2.73
N THR A 53 0.51 0.48 -1.51
CA THR A 53 1.65 1.32 -1.08
C THR A 53 2.97 0.65 -1.40
N ALA A 54 3.94 1.42 -1.89
CA ALA A 54 5.21 0.91 -2.40
C ALA A 54 6.10 0.25 -1.32
N ASN A 55 5.94 0.63 -0.06
CA ASN A 55 6.84 0.26 1.03
C ASN A 55 6.80 -1.24 1.41
N ALA A 56 5.79 -1.99 0.96
CA ALA A 56 5.66 -3.44 1.20
C ALA A 56 5.68 -4.29 -0.08
N ALA A 57 6.12 -3.72 -1.22
CA ALA A 57 6.13 -4.34 -2.54
C ALA A 57 4.74 -4.57 -3.19
N TYR A 58 4.75 -4.54 -4.51
CA TYR A 58 3.60 -4.80 -5.37
C TYR A 58 3.99 -5.49 -6.67
N LEU A 59 3.02 -6.17 -7.28
CA LEU A 59 3.09 -6.80 -8.58
C LEU A 59 2.08 -6.12 -9.51
N ILE A 60 2.58 -5.62 -10.63
CA ILE A 60 1.80 -4.98 -11.68
C ILE A 60 2.11 -5.70 -12.99
N ARG A 61 1.08 -6.02 -13.77
CA ARG A 61 1.28 -6.64 -15.10
C ARG A 61 1.76 -5.60 -16.11
N PRO A 62 2.63 -5.95 -17.06
CA PRO A 62 3.11 -5.02 -18.09
C PRO A 62 1.98 -4.34 -18.87
N SER A 63 0.86 -5.03 -19.12
CA SER A 63 -0.32 -4.48 -19.80
C SER A 63 -0.99 -3.32 -19.07
N PHE A 64 -0.68 -3.11 -17.79
CA PHE A 64 -1.09 -1.92 -17.06
C PHE A 64 -0.46 -0.64 -17.61
N PHE A 65 0.75 -0.71 -18.17
CA PHE A 65 1.47 0.47 -18.63
C PHE A 65 1.05 0.80 -20.06
N ASN A 66 0.35 1.92 -20.22
CA ASN A 66 -0.07 2.47 -21.51
C ASN A 66 0.45 3.90 -21.68
N THR A 67 0.22 4.49 -22.85
CA THR A 67 0.66 5.85 -23.20
C THR A 67 0.14 6.92 -22.23
N ASP A 68 -1.08 6.76 -21.72
CA ASP A 68 -1.73 7.78 -20.87
C ASP A 68 -1.00 7.96 -19.54
N ILE A 69 -0.46 6.88 -18.95
CA ILE A 69 0.36 6.97 -17.73
C ILE A 69 1.56 7.89 -17.95
N TYR A 70 2.20 7.82 -19.12
CA TYR A 70 3.39 8.62 -19.41
C TYR A 70 3.04 10.05 -19.85
N ALA A 71 1.98 10.20 -20.65
CA ALA A 71 1.53 11.51 -21.12
C ALA A 71 1.06 12.39 -19.96
N ASP A 72 0.25 11.84 -19.05
CA ASP A 72 -0.22 12.55 -17.86
C ASP A 72 0.97 12.92 -16.93
N PHE A 73 1.98 12.04 -16.83
CA PHE A 73 3.14 12.26 -15.95
C PHE A 73 3.95 13.50 -16.34
N ASN A 74 4.01 13.82 -17.63
CA ASN A 74 4.71 15.00 -18.12
C ASN A 74 3.94 16.31 -17.91
N GLN A 75 2.63 16.22 -17.65
CA GLN A 75 1.76 17.38 -17.47
C GLN A 75 1.54 17.74 -16.00
N VAL A 76 1.87 16.84 -15.07
CA VAL A 76 1.68 17.10 -13.64
C VAL A 76 2.83 17.90 -13.02
N PRO A 77 2.53 18.71 -11.99
CA PRO A 77 3.50 19.34 -11.12
C PRO A 77 4.59 18.39 -10.61
N ASN A 78 5.81 18.91 -10.42
CA ASN A 78 6.97 18.08 -10.11
C ASN A 78 6.82 17.30 -8.80
N ASP A 79 6.18 17.85 -7.79
CA ASP A 79 5.94 17.18 -6.50
C ASP A 79 5.10 15.89 -6.66
N ILE A 80 4.10 15.88 -7.54
CA ILE A 80 3.27 14.70 -7.83
C ILE A 80 4.06 13.61 -8.59
N ARG A 81 5.17 13.95 -9.26
CA ARG A 81 6.00 12.96 -9.96
C ARG A 81 6.78 12.03 -9.02
N HIS A 82 6.75 12.31 -7.72
CA HIS A 82 7.48 11.57 -6.70
C HIS A 82 6.58 10.69 -5.80
N VAL A 83 5.31 10.52 -6.17
CA VAL A 83 4.32 9.72 -5.42
C VAL A 83 3.81 8.57 -6.29
N ASP A 84 4.70 7.61 -6.54
CA ASP A 84 4.50 6.50 -7.48
C ASP A 84 3.31 5.60 -7.11
N ASP A 85 3.15 5.28 -5.82
CA ASP A 85 2.05 4.44 -5.33
C ASP A 85 0.66 5.04 -5.59
N ILE A 86 0.47 6.33 -5.28
CA ILE A 86 -0.77 7.06 -5.56
C ILE A 86 -0.95 7.26 -7.06
N TRP A 87 0.12 7.57 -7.79
CA TRP A 87 0.08 7.74 -9.26
C TRP A 87 -0.43 6.49 -9.97
N LEU A 88 0.21 5.34 -9.69
CA LEU A 88 -0.16 4.05 -10.26
C LEU A 88 -1.58 3.66 -9.83
N SER A 89 -1.92 3.85 -8.56
CA SER A 89 -3.26 3.52 -8.05
C SER A 89 -4.35 4.40 -8.69
N GLY A 90 -4.07 5.68 -8.92
CA GLY A 90 -4.99 6.61 -9.57
C GLY A 90 -5.25 6.28 -11.04
N HIS A 91 -4.20 5.94 -11.78
CA HIS A 91 -4.33 5.44 -13.16
C HIS A 91 -5.01 4.07 -13.24
N ALA A 92 -4.83 3.21 -12.22
CA ALA A 92 -5.63 2.00 -12.09
C ALA A 92 -7.11 2.35 -11.95
N SER A 93 -7.42 3.34 -11.12
CA SER A 93 -8.80 3.80 -10.86
C SER A 93 -9.48 4.34 -12.11
N LYS A 94 -8.80 5.24 -12.84
CA LYS A 94 -9.28 5.80 -14.12
C LYS A 94 -9.69 4.71 -15.13
N ARG A 95 -9.05 3.53 -15.05
CA ARG A 95 -9.23 2.41 -16.00
C ARG A 95 -9.96 1.23 -15.39
N ASN A 96 -10.57 1.40 -14.21
CA ASN A 96 -11.29 0.34 -13.49
C ASN A 96 -10.44 -0.93 -13.26
N ILE A 97 -9.15 -0.77 -13.01
CA ILE A 97 -8.23 -1.85 -12.67
C ILE A 97 -8.21 -2.01 -11.16
N ALA A 98 -8.56 -3.21 -10.69
CA ALA A 98 -8.65 -3.50 -9.27
C ALA A 98 -7.26 -3.53 -8.60
N ARG A 99 -7.24 -3.25 -7.30
CA ARG A 99 -6.05 -3.25 -6.46
C ARG A 99 -6.32 -4.10 -5.22
N TYR A 100 -5.51 -5.12 -4.99
CA TYR A 100 -5.73 -6.09 -3.93
C TYR A 100 -4.54 -6.19 -2.98
N VAL A 101 -4.82 -6.21 -1.69
CA VAL A 101 -3.91 -6.76 -0.68
C VAL A 101 -4.22 -8.24 -0.53
N VAL A 102 -3.21 -9.09 -0.70
CA VAL A 102 -3.38 -10.55 -0.63
C VAL A 102 -2.75 -11.10 0.65
N PRO A 103 -3.38 -12.03 1.38
CA PRO A 103 -2.85 -12.55 2.63
C PRO A 103 -1.43 -13.12 2.50
N SER A 104 -0.55 -12.80 3.45
CA SER A 104 0.83 -13.31 3.50
C SER A 104 1.09 -14.21 4.70
N CYS A 105 2.13 -15.05 4.57
CA CYS A 105 2.62 -15.90 5.66
C CYS A 105 3.52 -15.15 6.67
N CYS A 106 4.08 -13.98 6.34
CA CYS A 106 5.07 -13.29 7.17
C CYS A 106 4.94 -11.77 7.02
N SER A 107 5.40 -11.04 8.04
CA SER A 107 5.63 -9.59 7.95
C SER A 107 6.61 -9.30 6.81
N HIS A 108 6.37 -8.22 6.08
CA HIS A 108 7.24 -7.78 5.01
C HIS A 108 8.41 -6.97 5.59
N ILE A 109 9.51 -6.92 4.86
CA ILE A 109 10.51 -5.90 5.10
C ILE A 109 9.90 -4.58 4.64
N ASP A 110 9.54 -3.73 5.60
CA ASP A 110 9.06 -2.39 5.30
C ASP A 110 10.27 -1.51 4.94
N LEU A 111 10.36 -1.11 3.68
CA LEU A 111 11.37 -0.16 3.20
C LEU A 111 10.96 1.27 3.62
N THR A 112 10.95 1.51 4.94
CA THR A 112 10.56 2.78 5.54
C THR A 112 11.59 3.89 5.38
N ARG A 113 12.85 3.56 5.06
CA ARG A 113 13.97 4.50 4.99
C ARG A 113 14.75 4.35 3.70
N THR A 114 14.19 4.85 2.61
CA THR A 114 14.98 5.12 1.40
C THR A 114 15.46 6.57 1.46
N HIS A 115 16.69 6.77 1.92
CA HIS A 115 17.31 8.10 2.08
C HIS A 115 17.22 8.97 0.82
N ALA A 116 17.30 8.35 -0.37
CA ALA A 116 17.29 9.06 -1.64
C ALA A 116 16.03 9.92 -1.88
N LEU A 117 14.83 9.44 -1.55
CA LEU A 117 13.59 10.19 -1.77
C LEU A 117 13.45 11.33 -0.76
N GLU A 118 13.71 11.05 0.52
CA GLU A 118 13.60 12.05 1.58
C GLU A 118 14.59 13.19 1.36
N GLU A 119 15.85 12.87 1.02
CA GLU A 119 16.88 13.85 0.69
C GLU A 119 16.48 14.69 -0.53
N TYR A 120 15.94 14.07 -1.58
CA TYR A 120 15.47 14.79 -2.76
C TYR A 120 14.37 15.79 -2.39
N LEU A 121 13.35 15.36 -1.63
CA LEU A 121 12.24 16.22 -1.25
C LEU A 121 12.71 17.39 -0.39
N VAL A 122 13.58 17.14 0.59
CA VAL A 122 14.18 18.19 1.44
C VAL A 122 14.97 19.18 0.59
N LYS A 123 15.87 18.70 -0.27
CA LYS A 123 16.70 19.54 -1.15
C LYS A 123 15.87 20.44 -2.05
N ASN A 124 14.73 19.95 -2.53
CA ASN A 124 13.84 20.69 -3.43
C ASN A 124 12.70 21.43 -2.70
N LYS A 125 12.73 21.51 -1.35
CA LYS A 125 11.71 22.17 -0.53
C LYS A 125 10.29 21.64 -0.78
N MET A 126 10.18 20.34 -0.98
CA MET A 126 8.92 19.63 -1.23
C MET A 126 8.43 18.93 0.03
N SER A 127 7.10 18.89 0.21
CA SER A 127 6.46 18.15 1.29
C SER A 127 5.82 16.88 0.74
N ARG A 128 6.25 15.71 1.27
CA ARG A 128 5.65 14.42 0.92
C ARG A 128 4.15 14.39 1.21
N TRP A 129 3.74 14.96 2.34
CA TRP A 129 2.34 15.06 2.72
C TRP A 129 1.53 15.89 1.72
N SER A 130 2.06 17.06 1.32
CA SER A 130 1.41 17.91 0.31
C SER A 130 1.32 17.21 -1.04
N ALA A 131 2.42 16.58 -1.49
CA ALA A 131 2.47 15.83 -2.75
C ALA A 131 1.42 14.69 -2.78
N ASN A 132 1.32 13.93 -1.68
CA ASN A 132 0.35 12.84 -1.55
C ASN A 132 -1.09 13.36 -1.62
N ASN A 133 -1.42 14.42 -0.88
CA ASN A 133 -2.76 15.03 -0.90
C ASN A 133 -3.13 15.53 -2.30
N ARG A 134 -2.21 16.22 -2.96
CA ARG A 134 -2.45 16.75 -4.31
C ARG A 134 -2.63 15.63 -5.33
N ALA A 135 -1.88 14.53 -5.21
CA ALA A 135 -2.08 13.37 -6.05
C ALA A 135 -3.43 12.68 -5.79
N LEU A 136 -3.86 12.54 -4.53
CA LEU A 136 -5.20 12.06 -4.19
C LEU A 136 -6.30 12.94 -4.83
N GLN A 137 -6.14 14.26 -4.76
CA GLN A 137 -7.05 15.24 -5.36
C GLN A 137 -7.09 15.17 -6.88
N LEU A 138 -5.94 14.95 -7.54
CA LEU A 138 -5.86 14.81 -8.99
C LEU A 138 -6.77 13.70 -9.54
N PHE A 139 -6.94 12.62 -8.77
CA PHE A 139 -7.76 11.47 -9.13
C PHE A 139 -9.14 11.47 -8.44
N ASN A 140 -9.60 12.60 -7.88
CA ASN A 140 -10.82 12.67 -7.07
C ASN A 140 -12.07 12.03 -7.70
N ARG A 141 -12.24 12.19 -9.02
CA ARG A 141 -13.37 11.65 -9.80
C ARG A 141 -13.20 10.20 -10.22
N SER A 142 -12.02 9.63 -9.99
CA SER A 142 -11.68 8.27 -10.44
C SER A 142 -11.76 7.25 -9.30
N TRP A 143 -11.67 7.67 -8.04
CA TRP A 143 -11.72 6.76 -6.89
C TRP A 143 -13.10 6.12 -6.73
N GLU A 144 -13.14 4.81 -6.54
CA GLU A 144 -14.40 4.09 -6.36
C GLU A 144 -14.98 4.31 -4.96
N ASN A 145 -16.21 4.83 -4.86
CA ASN A 145 -16.86 5.23 -3.61
C ASN A 145 -16.92 4.13 -2.52
N TYR A 146 -17.00 2.85 -2.88
CA TYR A 146 -17.04 1.75 -1.91
C TYR A 146 -15.67 1.40 -1.32
N LEU A 147 -14.57 1.95 -1.87
CA LEU A 147 -13.22 1.81 -1.32
C LEU A 147 -12.86 2.93 -0.33
N TRP A 148 -13.83 3.82 -0.07
CA TRP A 148 -13.62 4.93 0.84
C TRP A 148 -13.56 4.42 2.28
N TYR A 149 -12.64 4.97 3.04
CA TYR A 149 -12.48 4.65 4.44
C TYR A 149 -13.73 5.07 5.19
N ARG A 150 -14.27 4.13 5.96
CA ARG A 150 -15.34 4.36 6.91
C ARG A 150 -14.79 4.11 8.30
N PHE A 151 -15.03 5.06 9.19
CA PHE A 151 -14.57 4.96 10.57
C PHE A 151 -15.19 3.74 11.26
N ASN A 152 -14.54 3.28 12.33
CA ASN A 152 -14.96 2.13 13.12
C ASN A 152 -14.91 0.78 12.39
N GLY A 153 -14.09 0.68 11.34
CA GLY A 153 -13.87 -0.58 10.64
C GLY A 153 -15.04 -1.02 9.77
N GLU A 154 -15.98 -0.12 9.45
CA GLU A 154 -17.03 -0.41 8.47
C GLU A 154 -16.37 -0.78 7.13
N ASN A 155 -16.73 -1.96 6.61
CA ASN A 155 -16.12 -2.62 5.45
C ASN A 155 -14.64 -3.01 5.59
N ALA A 156 -14.08 -3.12 6.80
CA ALA A 156 -12.72 -3.62 6.99
C ALA A 156 -12.60 -5.11 6.57
N PRO A 157 -11.40 -5.59 6.22
CA PRO A 157 -11.19 -7.01 5.92
C PRO A 157 -11.43 -7.89 7.16
N GLU A 158 -11.59 -9.18 6.92
CA GLU A 158 -11.39 -10.19 7.93
C GLU A 158 -9.93 -10.22 8.38
N TYR A 159 -9.74 -9.97 9.68
CA TYR A 159 -8.44 -10.06 10.32
C TYR A 159 -8.23 -11.46 10.89
N ARG A 160 -6.98 -11.92 10.83
CA ARG A 160 -6.53 -13.14 11.49
C ARG A 160 -6.77 -13.04 12.99
N SER A 161 -7.17 -14.15 13.59
CA SER A 161 -7.36 -14.21 15.03
C SER A 161 -6.06 -13.91 15.80
N TRP A 162 -6.20 -13.30 16.98
CA TRP A 162 -5.09 -13.02 17.89
C TRP A 162 -4.24 -14.26 18.20
N ARG A 163 -4.86 -15.44 18.28
CA ARG A 163 -4.14 -16.71 18.50
C ARG A 163 -3.18 -17.02 17.36
N VAL A 164 -3.62 -16.81 16.11
CA VAL A 164 -2.80 -17.04 14.92
C VAL A 164 -1.64 -16.04 14.86
N LEU A 165 -1.90 -14.76 15.16
CA LEU A 165 -0.85 -13.74 15.20
C LEU A 165 0.18 -14.04 16.29
N PHE A 166 -0.28 -14.34 17.50
CA PHE A 166 0.59 -14.66 18.62
C PHE A 166 1.44 -15.91 18.34
N TYR A 167 0.82 -17.00 17.87
CA TYR A 167 1.55 -18.21 17.51
C TYR A 167 2.68 -17.93 16.50
N ARG A 168 2.44 -17.07 15.52
CA ARG A 168 3.44 -16.72 14.49
C ARG A 168 4.57 -15.86 15.03
N GLU A 169 4.28 -14.89 15.88
CA GLU A 169 5.32 -14.10 16.56
C GLU A 169 6.23 -15.01 17.40
N TRP A 170 5.65 -15.99 18.10
CA TRP A 170 6.42 -16.99 18.84
C TRP A 170 7.29 -17.86 17.94
N ILE A 171 6.76 -18.38 16.83
CA ILE A 171 7.53 -19.16 15.87
C ILE A 171 8.65 -18.31 15.23
N SER A 172 8.37 -17.06 14.87
CA SER A 172 9.34 -16.11 14.33
C SER A 172 10.49 -15.87 15.31
N LEU A 173 10.17 -15.66 16.60
CA LEU A 173 11.15 -15.48 17.66
C LEU A 173 12.01 -16.75 17.86
N LEU A 174 11.40 -17.93 17.85
CA LEU A 174 12.11 -19.21 17.91
C LEU A 174 13.04 -19.42 16.71
N LEU A 175 12.62 -19.06 15.50
CA LEU A 175 13.44 -19.14 14.30
C LEU A 175 14.62 -18.16 14.35
N LYS A 176 14.41 -16.93 14.82
CA LYS A 176 15.49 -15.93 15.05
C LYS A 176 16.50 -16.43 16.09
N LEU A 177 16.03 -17.00 17.20
CA LEU A 177 16.89 -17.58 18.22
C LEU A 177 17.72 -18.75 17.65
N LYS A 178 17.09 -19.67 16.91
CA LYS A 178 17.81 -20.74 16.22
C LYS A 178 18.84 -20.19 15.25
N PHE A 179 18.47 -19.22 14.42
CA PHE A 179 19.40 -18.61 13.46
C PHE A 179 20.63 -18.01 14.18
N ASN A 180 20.43 -17.25 15.26
CA ASN A 180 21.52 -16.69 16.06
C ASN A 180 22.41 -17.77 16.71
N VAL A 181 21.83 -18.90 17.15
CA VAL A 181 22.59 -20.02 17.73
C VAL A 181 23.44 -20.73 16.66
N TYR A 182 22.91 -20.91 15.45
CA TYR A 182 23.60 -21.65 14.39
C TYR A 182 24.56 -20.82 13.56
N PHE A 183 24.32 -19.50 13.42
CA PHE A 183 25.05 -18.64 12.49
C PHE A 183 25.75 -17.45 13.16
N GLY A 184 25.59 -17.26 14.48
CA GLY A 184 26.13 -16.12 15.21
C GLY A 184 25.38 -14.82 14.94
N SER A 185 25.53 -13.85 15.85
CA SER A 185 25.02 -12.49 15.67
C SER A 185 25.89 -11.73 14.67
N ILE A 186 25.29 -11.15 13.61
CA ILE A 186 25.93 -10.12 12.78
C ILE A 186 26.02 -8.82 13.59
#